data_AF-A0A7X1H4H1-F1
#
_entry.id   AF-A0A7X1H4H1-F1
#
_cell.length_a   1.000
_cell.length_b   1.000
_cell.length_c   1.000
_cell.angle_alpha   90.00
_cell.angle_beta   90.00
_cell.angle_gamma   90.00
#
_symmetry.space_group_name_H-M   'P 1'
#
loop_
_entity.id
_entity.type
_entity.pdbx_description
1 polymer ?
#
loop_
_entity_poly.entity_id
_entity_poly.type
_entity_poly.pdbx_seq_one_letter_code
_entity_poly.pdbx_strand_id
1 'polypeptide(L)'
;MNSLDQRRKQVAVEIELLSRQVEEIDGKIRAYLADRQNKPHPRHVDLIEKIQGYRVDPSISTKLLVTMLDNLQWKVYYNKRAWKQLWDNAEAQRRKEKSNTAPYTESGSADNDEDMVHSKAQYSVDTLWEIQKEKLRVYGYSEVKETKTAFKKRMIQEYKKLSQDKNETQEIILIFDKDSKHCKLDIK
;
A
#
# COMPACT_ATOMS: atom_id res chain seq x y z
N MET A 1 -33.89 32.38 9.67
CA MET A 1 -34.10 31.12 10.43
C MET A 1 -34.21 29.98 9.41
N ASN A 2 -33.22 29.09 9.34
CA ASN A 2 -33.35 27.89 8.51
C ASN A 2 -34.34 26.93 9.19
N SER A 3 -35.44 26.64 8.51
CA SER A 3 -36.43 25.67 9.00
C SER A 3 -35.76 24.30 9.22
N LEU A 4 -36.19 23.56 10.25
CA LEU A 4 -35.70 22.21 10.53
C LEU A 4 -35.81 21.30 9.30
N ASP A 5 -36.86 21.47 8.49
CA ASP A 5 -37.05 20.69 7.27
C ASP A 5 -36.03 21.00 6.19
N GLN A 6 -35.54 22.24 6.14
CA GLN A 6 -34.48 22.64 5.22
C GLN A 6 -33.14 22.00 5.61
N ARG A 7 -32.84 21.94 6.92
CA ARG A 7 -31.65 21.23 7.44
C ARG A 7 -31.73 19.73 7.19
N ARG A 8 -32.90 19.11 7.39
CA ARG A 8 -33.13 17.69 7.08
C ARG A 8 -32.91 17.37 5.60
N LYS A 9 -33.44 18.21 4.69
CA LYS A 9 -33.21 18.06 3.24
C LYS A 9 -31.74 18.18 2.87
N GLN A 10 -31.01 19.11 3.48
CA GLN A 10 -29.57 19.25 3.25
C GLN A 10 -28.80 17.99 3.65
N VAL A 11 -29.08 17.42 4.82
CA VAL A 11 -28.46 16.16 5.27
C VAL A 11 -28.80 15.00 4.33
N ALA A 12 -30.05 14.89 3.88
CA ALA A 12 -30.44 13.85 2.92
C ALA A 12 -29.63 13.94 1.61
N VAL A 13 -29.51 15.15 1.06
CA VAL A 13 -28.71 15.41 -0.15
C VAL A 13 -27.23 15.10 0.07
N GLU A 14 -26.69 15.43 1.25
CA GLU A 14 -25.30 15.11 1.58
C GLU A 14 -25.06 13.59 1.65
N ILE A 15 -25.95 12.84 2.30
CA ILE A 15 -25.85 11.37 2.38
C ILE A 15 -25.92 10.75 0.97
N GLU A 16 -26.81 11.24 0.11
CA GLU A 16 -26.88 10.79 -1.28
C GLU A 16 -25.62 11.12 -2.09
N LEU A 17 -25.07 12.32 -1.91
CA LEU A 17 -23.82 12.71 -2.55
C LEU A 17 -22.67 11.80 -2.14
N LEU A 18 -22.55 11.48 -0.84
CA LEU A 18 -21.57 10.52 -0.34
C LEU A 18 -21.79 9.13 -0.94
N SER A 19 -23.04 8.69 -1.09
CA SER A 19 -23.38 7.41 -1.73
C SER A 19 -22.92 7.32 -3.18
N ARG A 20 -23.06 8.41 -3.95
CA ARG A 20 -22.55 8.50 -5.34
C ARG A 20 -21.03 8.53 -5.39
N GLN A 21 -20.38 9.26 -4.46
CA GLN A 21 -18.92 9.28 -4.37
C GLN A 21 -18.34 7.88 -4.12
N VAL A 22 -19.02 7.02 -3.35
CA VAL A 22 -18.60 5.62 -3.17
C VAL A 22 -18.59 4.86 -4.50
N GLU A 23 -19.57 5.06 -5.37
CA GLU A 23 -19.62 4.43 -6.70
C GLU A 23 -18.55 4.97 -7.65
N GLU A 24 -18.33 6.29 -7.64
CA GLU A 24 -17.24 6.89 -8.42
C GLU A 24 -15.87 6.36 -8.00
N ILE A 25 -15.67 6.16 -6.70
CA ILE A 25 -14.43 5.59 -6.16
C ILE A 25 -14.25 4.14 -6.61
N ASP A 26 -15.31 3.32 -6.65
CA ASP A 26 -15.22 1.96 -7.21
C ASP A 26 -14.69 1.99 -8.65
N GLY A 27 -15.24 2.87 -9.48
CA GLY A 27 -14.76 3.09 -10.85
C GLY A 27 -13.30 3.53 -10.91
N LYS A 28 -12.90 4.48 -10.04
CA LYS A 28 -11.50 4.96 -9.95
C LYS A 28 -10.54 3.86 -9.50
N ILE A 29 -10.95 2.99 -8.57
CA ILE A 29 -10.14 1.85 -8.11
C ILE A 29 -9.92 0.87 -9.25
N ARG A 30 -10.97 0.50 -9.99
CA ARG A 30 -10.83 -0.40 -11.15
C ARG A 30 -9.93 0.20 -12.21
N ALA A 31 -10.11 1.48 -12.54
CA ALA A 31 -9.27 2.19 -13.51
C ALA A 31 -7.80 2.27 -13.05
N TYR A 32 -7.57 2.56 -11.77
CA TYR A 32 -6.22 2.60 -11.19
C TYR A 32 -5.55 1.22 -11.20
N LEU A 33 -6.28 0.16 -10.86
CA LEU A 33 -5.75 -1.20 -10.87
C LEU A 33 -5.42 -1.68 -12.30
N ALA A 34 -6.19 -1.25 -13.30
CA ALA A 34 -5.90 -1.51 -14.71
C ALA A 34 -4.66 -0.75 -15.20
N ASP A 35 -4.50 0.51 -14.83
CA ASP A 35 -3.38 1.36 -15.25
C ASP A 35 -2.87 2.26 -14.12
N ARG A 36 -1.94 1.70 -13.33
CA ARG A 36 -1.36 2.40 -12.16
C ARG A 36 -0.39 3.52 -12.53
N GLN A 37 0.10 3.57 -13.77
CA GLN A 37 1.11 4.56 -14.17
C GLN A 37 0.44 5.86 -14.61
N ASN A 38 -0.69 5.78 -15.31
CA ASN A 38 -1.38 6.96 -15.83
C ASN A 38 -2.57 7.41 -14.99
N LYS A 39 -3.11 6.55 -14.11
CA LYS A 39 -4.25 6.89 -13.26
C LYS A 39 -3.81 7.30 -11.86
N PRO A 40 -4.38 8.36 -11.29
CA PRO A 40 -4.07 8.78 -9.94
C PRO A 40 -4.62 7.81 -8.89
N HIS A 41 -3.96 7.73 -7.74
CA HIS A 41 -4.42 6.89 -6.63
C HIS A 41 -5.80 7.38 -6.12
N PRO A 42 -6.79 6.48 -5.96
CA PRO A 42 -8.18 6.86 -5.68
C PRO A 42 -8.45 7.45 -4.28
N ARG A 43 -7.49 7.38 -3.34
CA ARG A 43 -7.62 7.90 -1.96
C ARG A 43 -8.94 7.55 -1.26
N HIS A 44 -9.41 6.33 -1.48
CA HIS A 44 -10.70 5.86 -0.99
C HIS A 44 -10.79 5.76 0.54
N VAL A 45 -9.65 5.71 1.25
CA VAL A 45 -9.58 5.64 2.71
C VAL A 45 -10.18 6.90 3.35
N ASP A 46 -9.86 8.09 2.82
CA ASP A 46 -10.35 9.37 3.32
C ASP A 46 -11.90 9.44 3.25
N LEU A 47 -12.49 8.92 2.17
CA LEU A 47 -13.94 8.85 2.01
C LEU A 47 -14.58 7.87 2.99
N ILE A 48 -13.96 6.71 3.21
CA ILE A 48 -14.43 5.73 4.20
C ILE A 48 -14.45 6.35 5.59
N GLU A 49 -13.36 7.01 6.00
CA GLU A 49 -13.26 7.67 7.30
C GLU A 49 -14.31 8.77 7.46
N LYS A 50 -14.50 9.59 6.42
CA LYS A 50 -15.55 10.62 6.40
C LYS A 50 -16.94 10.03 6.62
N ILE A 51 -17.29 8.94 5.94
CA ILE A 51 -18.62 8.31 6.04
C ILE A 51 -18.78 7.59 7.39
N GLN A 52 -17.76 6.89 7.88
CA GLN A 52 -17.82 6.19 9.16
C GLN A 52 -17.87 7.16 10.36
N GLY A 53 -17.26 8.33 10.23
CA GLY A 53 -17.34 9.41 11.22
C GLY A 53 -18.61 10.26 11.15
N TYR A 54 -19.38 10.16 10.06
CA TYR A 54 -20.58 10.98 9.87
C TYR A 54 -21.66 10.63 10.90
N ARG A 55 -22.23 11.66 11.54
CA ARG A 55 -23.31 11.54 12.53
C ARG A 55 -24.39 12.56 12.21
N VAL A 56 -25.64 12.13 12.20
CA VAL A 56 -26.78 13.04 12.08
C VAL A 56 -27.03 13.70 13.44
N ASP A 57 -27.13 15.02 13.45
CA ASP A 57 -27.47 15.80 14.65
C ASP A 57 -28.83 15.32 15.22
N PRO A 58 -28.91 14.95 16.52
CA PRO A 58 -30.14 14.49 17.17
C PRO A 58 -31.33 15.43 16.99
N SER A 59 -31.09 16.75 16.88
CA SER A 59 -32.13 17.78 16.76
C SER A 59 -32.89 17.75 15.42
N ILE A 60 -32.25 17.22 14.38
CA ILE A 60 -32.83 17.08 13.02
C ILE A 60 -33.01 15.62 12.62
N SER A 61 -32.56 14.68 13.45
CA SER A 61 -32.62 13.26 13.20
C SER A 61 -34.06 12.79 12.97
N THR A 62 -34.24 12.02 11.91
CA THR A 62 -35.50 11.33 11.61
C THR A 62 -35.17 9.88 11.32
N LYS A 63 -36.13 8.97 11.53
CA LYS A 63 -35.94 7.54 11.23
C LYS A 63 -35.42 7.32 9.80
N LEU A 64 -35.93 8.09 8.84
CA LEU A 64 -35.48 8.06 7.45
C LEU A 64 -33.99 8.40 7.31
N LEU A 65 -33.53 9.53 7.86
CA LEU A 65 -32.13 9.96 7.76
C LEU A 65 -31.18 8.96 8.43
N VAL A 66 -31.58 8.41 9.57
CA VAL A 66 -30.81 7.36 10.26
C VAL A 66 -30.69 6.12 9.37
N THR A 67 -31.80 5.64 8.80
CA THR A 67 -31.79 4.49 7.88
C THR A 67 -30.94 4.76 6.62
N MET A 68 -30.99 5.98 6.06
CA MET A 68 -30.14 6.35 4.92
C MET A 68 -28.65 6.31 5.28
N LEU A 69 -28.28 6.83 6.45
CA LEU A 69 -26.91 6.79 6.93
C LEU A 69 -26.44 5.35 7.20
N ASP A 70 -27.26 4.52 7.85
CA ASP A 70 -26.95 3.12 8.11
C ASP A 70 -26.71 2.36 6.80
N ASN A 71 -27.60 2.55 5.82
CA ASN A 71 -27.45 1.95 4.49
C ASN A 71 -26.15 2.38 3.81
N LEU A 72 -25.79 3.66 3.91
CA LEU A 72 -24.53 4.18 3.38
C LEU A 72 -23.31 3.56 4.11
N GLN A 73 -23.36 3.43 5.43
CA GLN A 73 -22.29 2.81 6.21
C GLN A 73 -22.12 1.34 5.85
N TRP A 74 -23.21 0.59 5.68
CA TRP A 74 -23.17 -0.78 5.17
C TRP A 74 -22.60 -0.86 3.77
N LYS A 75 -23.05 0.01 2.85
CA LYS A 75 -22.51 0.09 1.49
C LYS A 75 -21.00 0.29 1.51
N VAL A 76 -20.50 1.21 2.34
CA VAL A 76 -19.05 1.44 2.50
C VAL A 76 -18.33 0.23 3.08
N TYR A 77 -18.91 -0.44 4.09
CA TYR A 77 -18.32 -1.63 4.69
C TYR A 77 -18.11 -2.75 3.64
N TYR A 78 -19.12 -3.04 2.82
CA TYR A 78 -19.01 -4.05 1.77
C TYR A 78 -18.06 -3.62 0.66
N ASN A 79 -18.11 -2.36 0.22
CA ASN A 79 -17.20 -1.84 -0.79
C ASN A 79 -15.74 -1.89 -0.32
N LYS A 80 -15.45 -1.52 0.93
CA LYS A 80 -14.10 -1.63 1.50
C LYS A 80 -13.55 -3.06 1.39
N ARG A 81 -14.38 -4.06 1.68
CA ARG A 81 -13.99 -5.47 1.55
C ARG A 81 -13.78 -5.86 0.10
N ALA A 82 -14.69 -5.47 -0.80
CA ALA A 82 -14.59 -5.75 -2.23
C ALA A 82 -13.35 -5.10 -2.86
N TRP A 83 -13.06 -3.85 -2.53
CA TRP A 83 -11.87 -3.13 -3.00
C TRP A 83 -10.58 -3.78 -2.54
N LYS A 84 -10.53 -4.23 -1.28
CA LYS A 84 -9.38 -5.00 -0.78
C LYS A 84 -9.18 -6.27 -1.60
N GLN A 85 -10.25 -7.04 -1.83
CA GLN A 85 -10.18 -8.25 -2.66
C GLN A 85 -9.75 -7.96 -4.09
N LEU A 86 -10.26 -6.89 -4.72
CA LEU A 86 -9.82 -6.45 -6.04
C LEU A 86 -8.32 -6.14 -6.07
N TRP A 87 -7.80 -5.49 -5.03
CA TRP A 87 -6.39 -5.19 -4.91
C TRP A 87 -5.54 -6.45 -4.79
N ASP A 88 -5.94 -7.36 -3.90
CA ASP A 88 -5.27 -8.64 -3.67
C ASP A 88 -5.25 -9.48 -4.96
N ASN A 89 -6.37 -9.51 -5.70
CA ASN A 89 -6.49 -10.20 -6.98
C ASN A 89 -5.59 -9.58 -8.06
N ALA A 90 -5.57 -8.25 -8.18
CA ALA A 90 -4.71 -7.54 -9.13
C ALA A 90 -3.22 -7.77 -8.82
N GLU A 91 -2.84 -7.83 -7.54
CA GLU A 91 -1.49 -8.18 -7.13
C GLU A 91 -1.14 -9.64 -7.42
N ALA A 92 -2.05 -10.57 -7.16
CA ALA A 92 -1.87 -11.98 -7.48
C ALA A 92 -1.70 -12.21 -8.98
N GLN A 93 -2.49 -11.53 -9.82
CA GLN A 93 -2.36 -11.59 -11.27
C GLN A 93 -1.00 -11.07 -11.73
N ARG A 94 -0.54 -9.92 -11.21
CA ARG A 94 0.80 -9.40 -11.52
C ARG A 94 1.93 -10.35 -11.10
N ARG A 95 1.77 -11.05 -9.97
CA ARG A 95 2.75 -12.06 -9.54
C ARG A 95 2.80 -13.23 -10.53
N LYS A 96 1.65 -13.67 -11.06
CA LYS A 96 1.56 -14.72 -12.08
C LYS A 96 2.12 -14.29 -13.44
N GLU A 97 1.84 -13.06 -13.87
CA GLU A 97 2.39 -12.51 -15.12
C GLU A 97 3.92 -12.44 -15.07
N LYS A 98 4.48 -12.02 -13.92
CA LYS A 98 5.93 -12.04 -13.68
C LYS A 98 6.52 -13.45 -13.62
N SER A 99 5.79 -14.46 -13.13
CA SER A 99 6.28 -15.84 -13.13
C SER A 99 6.20 -16.49 -14.52
N ASN A 100 5.24 -16.09 -15.36
CA ASN A 100 5.05 -16.64 -16.71
C ASN A 100 5.91 -15.96 -17.79
N THR A 101 6.56 -14.84 -17.48
CA THR A 101 7.57 -14.19 -18.35
C THR A 101 8.99 -14.62 -18.02
N ALA A 102 9.17 -15.70 -17.26
CA ALA A 102 10.47 -16.38 -17.18
C ALA A 102 10.79 -16.97 -18.57
N PRO A 103 11.89 -16.57 -19.23
CA PRO A 103 12.25 -17.13 -20.53
C PRO A 103 12.68 -18.58 -20.31
N TYR A 104 12.01 -19.50 -21.02
CA TYR A 104 12.50 -20.86 -21.21
C TYR A 104 13.78 -20.75 -22.04
N THR A 105 14.93 -20.70 -21.36
CA THR A 105 16.24 -20.69 -22.01
C THR A 105 16.73 -22.13 -22.07
N GLU A 106 16.88 -22.60 -23.30
CA GLU A 106 17.52 -23.87 -23.65
C GLU A 106 18.91 -23.96 -23.01
N SER A 107 19.25 -25.20 -22.65
CA SER A 107 20.57 -25.64 -22.22
C SER A 107 21.68 -25.09 -23.10
N GLY A 108 22.45 -24.15 -22.57
CA GLY A 108 23.68 -23.64 -23.15
C GLY A 108 24.62 -23.21 -22.04
N SER A 109 25.61 -24.05 -21.75
CA SER A 109 26.70 -23.77 -20.82
C SER A 109 27.45 -22.50 -21.24
N ALA A 110 27.32 -21.42 -20.48
CA ALA A 110 28.31 -20.36 -20.38
C ALA A 110 28.02 -19.52 -19.13
N ASP A 111 29.05 -19.34 -18.31
CA ASP A 111 29.13 -18.41 -17.20
C ASP A 111 28.34 -17.12 -17.46
N ASN A 112 27.32 -16.84 -16.63
CA ASN A 112 27.05 -15.50 -16.16
C ASN A 112 26.20 -15.54 -14.89
N ASP A 113 26.80 -15.00 -13.86
CA ASP A 113 26.43 -14.98 -12.46
C ASP A 113 25.44 -13.83 -12.20
N GLU A 114 24.25 -13.84 -12.81
CA GLU A 114 23.18 -12.87 -12.52
C GLU A 114 21.80 -13.48 -12.74
N ASP A 115 21.31 -14.29 -11.81
CA ASP A 115 19.87 -14.30 -11.46
C ASP A 115 19.60 -15.26 -10.30
N MET A 116 19.87 -14.80 -9.08
CA MET A 116 19.22 -15.38 -7.92
C MET A 116 18.84 -14.29 -6.92
N VAL A 117 17.59 -14.38 -6.49
CA VAL A 117 16.93 -13.81 -5.29
C VAL A 117 15.82 -12.81 -5.62
N HIS A 118 14.69 -13.34 -6.10
CA HIS A 118 13.37 -12.74 -5.91
C HIS A 118 12.55 -13.54 -4.89
N SER A 119 13.18 -13.88 -3.77
CA SER A 119 12.50 -14.41 -2.60
C SER A 119 12.08 -13.25 -1.71
N LYS A 120 10.82 -12.81 -1.83
CA LYS A 120 10.02 -12.14 -0.78
C LYS A 120 10.73 -11.06 0.07
N ALA A 121 11.55 -10.20 -0.53
CA ALA A 121 11.99 -8.98 0.14
C ALA A 121 10.85 -7.95 0.04
N GLN A 122 10.27 -7.58 1.18
CA GLN A 122 9.13 -6.66 1.30
C GLN A 122 9.45 -5.23 0.77
N TYR A 123 10.72 -4.98 0.45
CA TYR A 123 11.22 -3.76 -0.20
C TYR A 123 12.25 -4.14 -1.27
N SER A 124 12.21 -3.49 -2.44
CA SER A 124 13.29 -3.62 -3.41
C SER A 124 14.59 -3.05 -2.83
N VAL A 125 15.75 -3.57 -3.25
CA VAL A 125 17.06 -3.08 -2.76
C VAL A 125 17.24 -1.58 -3.05
N ASP A 126 16.63 -1.08 -4.12
CA ASP A 126 16.55 0.36 -4.41
C ASP A 126 15.75 1.14 -3.37
N THR A 127 14.66 0.57 -2.85
CA THR A 127 13.87 1.19 -1.77
C THR A 127 14.66 1.22 -0.46
N LEU A 128 15.41 0.14 -0.15
CA LEU A 128 16.29 0.09 1.03
C LEU A 128 17.40 1.14 0.97
N TRP A 129 17.88 1.44 -0.25
CA TRP A 129 18.88 2.48 -0.47
C TRP A 129 18.34 3.88 -0.20
N GLU A 130 17.13 4.20 -0.67
CA GLU A 130 16.48 5.48 -0.36
C GLU A 130 16.17 5.61 1.14
N ILE A 131 15.79 4.52 1.81
CA ILE A 131 15.63 4.51 3.28
C ILE A 131 16.96 4.82 3.98
N GLN A 132 18.09 4.25 3.53
CA GLN A 132 19.40 4.58 4.08
C GLN A 132 19.75 6.06 3.94
N LYS A 133 19.55 6.65 2.75
CA LYS A 133 19.79 8.09 2.54
C LYS A 133 18.90 8.95 3.44
N GLU A 134 17.62 8.60 3.56
CA GLU A 134 16.68 9.34 4.39
C GLU A 134 17.08 9.29 5.87
N LYS A 135 17.51 8.12 6.37
CA LYS A 135 18.02 7.98 7.74
C LYS A 135 19.29 8.81 7.95
N LEU A 136 20.24 8.76 7.02
CA LEU A 136 21.45 9.58 7.09
C LEU A 136 21.11 11.08 7.16
N ARG A 137 20.16 11.54 6.35
CA ARG A 137 19.65 12.93 6.36
C ARG A 137 19.03 13.31 7.70
N VAL A 138 18.16 12.46 8.25
CA VAL A 138 17.51 12.70 9.56
C VAL A 138 18.53 12.80 10.70
N TYR A 139 19.62 12.03 10.62
CA TYR A 139 20.70 12.08 11.61
C TYR A 139 21.78 13.13 11.32
N GLY A 140 21.56 14.02 10.33
CA GLY A 140 22.45 15.14 10.04
C GLY A 140 23.72 14.76 9.27
N TYR A 141 23.77 13.58 8.67
CA TYR A 141 24.90 13.14 7.84
C TYR A 141 24.64 13.49 6.36
N SER A 142 25.47 14.37 5.82
CA SER A 142 25.40 14.85 4.42
C SER A 142 26.17 13.99 3.42
N GLU A 143 27.10 13.15 3.89
CA GLU A 143 27.93 12.30 3.04
C GLU A 143 27.54 10.82 3.16
N VAL A 144 27.12 10.24 2.04
CA VAL A 144 26.92 8.80 1.93
C VAL A 144 28.28 8.18 1.61
N LYS A 145 28.93 7.57 2.61
CA LYS A 145 30.25 6.93 2.45
C LYS A 145 30.25 5.73 1.49
N GLU A 146 29.08 5.13 1.28
CA GLU A 146 28.89 3.93 0.46
C GLU A 146 28.31 4.33 -0.90
N THR A 147 28.71 3.67 -1.99
CA THR A 147 28.05 3.84 -3.28
C THR A 147 26.82 2.94 -3.37
N LYS A 148 25.83 3.34 -4.17
CA LYS A 148 24.61 2.53 -4.38
C LYS A 148 24.91 1.09 -4.81
N THR A 149 25.95 0.91 -5.62
CA THR A 149 26.40 -0.40 -6.10
C THR A 149 27.02 -1.25 -4.98
N ALA A 150 27.85 -0.66 -4.12
CA ALA A 150 28.43 -1.33 -2.95
C ALA A 150 27.33 -1.73 -1.95
N PHE A 151 26.39 -0.83 -1.68
CA PHE A 151 25.22 -1.10 -0.84
C PHE A 151 24.39 -2.27 -1.39
N LYS A 152 24.06 -2.25 -2.68
CA LYS A 152 23.27 -3.31 -3.31
C LYS A 152 23.96 -4.68 -3.16
N LYS A 153 25.26 -4.74 -3.44
CA LYS A 153 26.04 -5.98 -3.31
C LYS A 153 26.05 -6.50 -1.88
N ARG A 154 26.26 -5.61 -0.90
CA ARG A 154 26.27 -5.96 0.53
C ARG A 154 24.91 -6.46 1.01
N MET A 155 23.83 -5.74 0.70
CA MET A 155 22.47 -6.10 1.13
C MET A 155 22.00 -7.44 0.53
N ILE A 156 22.37 -7.74 -0.71
CA ILE A 156 22.07 -9.05 -1.33
C ILE A 156 22.83 -10.16 -0.60
N GLN A 157 24.12 -9.95 -0.28
CA GLN A 157 24.93 -10.94 0.43
C GLN A 157 24.45 -11.16 1.87
N GLU A 158 24.12 -10.10 2.60
CA GLU A 158 23.57 -10.17 3.97
C GLU A 158 22.20 -10.89 3.95
N TYR A 159 21.32 -10.54 3.02
CA TYR A 159 20.02 -11.19 2.89
C TYR A 159 20.16 -12.68 2.59
N LYS A 160 21.06 -13.06 1.68
CA LYS A 160 21.29 -14.46 1.32
C LYS A 160 21.74 -15.27 2.54
N LYS A 161 22.67 -14.75 3.35
CA LYS A 161 23.12 -15.39 4.60
C LYS A 161 21.98 -15.52 5.60
N LEU A 162 21.29 -14.42 5.91
CA LEU A 162 20.20 -14.43 6.90
C LEU A 162 19.01 -15.27 6.44
N SER A 163 18.76 -15.39 5.14
CA SER A 163 17.71 -16.26 4.59
C SER A 163 18.03 -17.75 4.74
N GLN A 164 19.32 -18.11 4.83
CA GLN A 164 19.75 -19.48 5.10
C GLN A 164 19.67 -19.82 6.59
N ASP A 165 19.91 -18.84 7.45
CA ASP A 165 19.93 -19.02 8.91
C ASP A 165 18.58 -18.76 9.60
N LYS A 166 17.59 -18.24 8.86
CA LYS A 166 16.28 -17.86 9.39
C LYS A 166 15.36 -19.07 9.59
N ASN A 167 14.77 -19.16 10.78
CA ASN A 167 13.67 -20.09 11.07
C ASN A 167 12.30 -19.55 10.60
N GLU A 168 11.30 -20.42 10.45
CA GLU A 168 9.95 -20.06 9.93
C GLU A 168 9.23 -18.97 10.75
N THR A 169 9.61 -18.80 12.03
CA THR A 169 9.01 -17.84 12.96
C THR A 169 9.73 -16.49 13.02
N GLN A 170 10.90 -16.36 12.38
CA GLN A 170 11.73 -15.16 12.48
C GLN A 170 11.55 -14.26 11.25
N GLU A 171 11.84 -12.96 11.35
CA GLU A 171 11.75 -12.01 10.23
C GLU A 171 13.06 -11.25 10.00
N ILE A 172 13.43 -11.05 8.73
CA ILE A 172 14.60 -10.24 8.38
C ILE A 172 14.15 -8.78 8.35
N ILE A 173 14.72 -7.96 9.22
CA ILE A 173 14.41 -6.54 9.36
C ILE A 173 15.61 -5.66 9.01
N LEU A 174 15.34 -4.44 8.57
CA LEU A 174 16.35 -3.42 8.33
C LEU A 174 16.57 -2.58 9.59
N ILE A 175 17.79 -2.56 10.11
CA ILE A 175 18.18 -1.74 11.26
C ILE A 175 19.20 -0.70 10.82
N PHE A 176 19.00 0.55 11.25
CA PHE A 176 19.98 1.60 11.05
C PHE A 176 20.94 1.65 12.24
N ASP A 177 22.21 1.35 12.00
CA ASP A 177 23.26 1.42 13.02
C ASP A 177 23.87 2.84 13.02
N LYS A 178 23.74 3.52 14.17
CA LYS A 178 24.16 4.92 14.34
C LYS A 178 25.68 5.07 14.42
N ASP A 179 26.38 4.06 14.93
CA ASP A 179 27.82 4.12 15.17
C ASP A 179 28.58 3.91 13.86
N SER A 180 28.13 2.92 13.09
CA SER A 180 28.71 2.59 11.80
C SER A 180 28.11 3.40 10.64
N LYS A 181 27.00 4.12 10.86
CA LYS A 181 26.32 5.01 9.90
C LYS A 181 25.85 4.29 8.63
N HIS A 182 25.38 3.05 8.76
CA HIS A 182 24.79 2.30 7.65
C HIS A 182 23.60 1.45 8.09
N CYS A 183 22.75 1.11 7.13
CA CYS A 183 21.70 0.12 7.36
C CYS A 183 22.28 -1.30 7.25
N LYS A 184 21.86 -2.18 8.15
CA LYS A 184 22.17 -3.61 8.18
C LYS A 184 20.88 -4.42 8.21
N LEU A 185 20.94 -5.65 7.71
CA LEU A 185 19.87 -6.62 7.90
C LEU A 185 20.12 -7.44 9.16
N ASP A 186 19.06 -7.73 9.90
CA ASP A 186 19.12 -8.56 11.11
C ASP A 186 17.88 -9.46 11.22
N ILE A 187 17.98 -10.55 11.98
CA ILE A 187 16.87 -11.48 12.23
C ILE A 187 16.21 -11.14 13.56
N LYS A 188 14.90 -10.97 13.55
CA LYS A 188 14.06 -10.74 14.73
C LYS A 188 13.12 -11.90 14.99
#